data_AF-A0A7W1MPB0-F1
#
_entry.id   AF-A0A7W1MPB0-F1
#
_cell.length_a   1.000
_cell.length_b   1.000
_cell.length_c   1.000
_cell.angle_alpha   90.00
_cell.angle_beta   90.00
_cell.angle_gamma   90.00
#
_symmetry.space_group_name_H-M   'P 1'
#
loop_
_entity.id
_entity.type
_entity.pdbx_description
1 polymer ?
#
loop_
_entity_poly.entity_id
_entity_poly.type
_entity_poly.pdbx_seq_one_letter_code
_entity_poly.pdbx_strand_id
1 'polypeptide(L)'
;MKNAPLVLVLIACLGSVSAAPAPEKVRTIEEIPGFPLRVLKRTISPTIYKHLRVSPVEAWVEVRARLSGTHLFGARVIHSEADGAYDGYALRLARETEITGFFSVGHIHPTTSVLINVLIYEIADGTMALSFPYLDEAGGEQMGYYGATTLATQQSNGEWIDLKLPLGPTGKVWSVRTPGLANNWELTSLLDKCIE
;
A
#
# COMPACT_ATOMS: atom_id res chain seq x y z
N MET A 1 34.95 -72.17 -17.66
CA MET A 1 33.67 -72.36 -16.95
C MET A 1 33.81 -71.87 -15.51
N LYS A 2 33.26 -70.70 -15.19
CA LYS A 2 32.68 -70.31 -13.89
C LYS A 2 32.21 -68.87 -14.03
N ASN A 3 30.91 -68.70 -13.88
CA ASN A 3 30.14 -67.52 -14.22
C ASN A 3 29.80 -66.72 -12.95
N ALA A 4 29.76 -65.38 -13.12
CA ALA A 4 28.88 -64.41 -12.47
C ALA A 4 29.08 -64.07 -10.96
N PRO A 5 28.58 -62.90 -10.47
CA PRO A 5 27.79 -61.87 -11.16
C PRO A 5 28.31 -60.42 -11.05
N LEU A 6 27.96 -59.67 -12.09
CA LEU A 6 28.05 -58.21 -12.23
C LEU A 6 26.86 -57.57 -11.51
N VAL A 7 27.12 -56.76 -10.48
CA VAL A 7 26.10 -56.00 -9.74
C VAL A 7 25.95 -54.63 -10.40
N LEU A 8 24.83 -54.40 -11.07
CA LEU A 8 24.47 -53.14 -11.72
C LEU A 8 23.65 -52.30 -10.71
N VAL A 9 24.25 -51.28 -10.10
CA VAL A 9 23.55 -50.34 -9.21
C VAL A 9 22.95 -49.22 -10.06
N LEU A 10 21.64 -49.25 -10.27
CA LEU A 10 20.88 -48.17 -10.92
C LEU A 10 20.55 -47.11 -9.86
N ILE A 11 21.32 -46.01 -9.83
CA ILE A 11 21.01 -44.84 -9.01
C ILE A 11 19.92 -44.05 -9.75
N ALA A 12 18.69 -44.13 -9.27
CA ALA A 12 17.58 -43.32 -9.72
C ALA A 12 17.79 -41.86 -9.26
N CYS A 13 18.25 -41.00 -10.17
CA CYS A 13 18.19 -39.55 -9.99
C CYS A 13 16.71 -39.11 -10.06
N LEU A 14 16.04 -39.13 -8.90
CA LEU A 14 14.81 -38.37 -8.66
C LEU A 14 15.17 -36.88 -8.68
N GLY A 15 15.27 -36.32 -9.88
CA GLY A 15 15.30 -34.87 -10.07
C GLY A 15 13.99 -34.30 -9.55
N SER A 16 14.06 -33.53 -8.47
CA SER A 16 12.97 -32.68 -8.01
C SER A 16 12.60 -31.74 -9.15
N VAL A 17 11.51 -32.03 -9.85
CA VAL A 17 10.89 -31.07 -10.76
C VAL A 17 10.34 -29.98 -9.86
N SER A 18 11.11 -28.90 -9.69
CA SER A 18 10.59 -27.65 -9.16
C SER A 18 9.52 -27.20 -10.15
N ALA A 19 8.25 -27.40 -9.80
CA ALA A 19 7.15 -26.83 -10.53
C ALA A 19 7.39 -25.31 -10.59
N ALA A 20 7.52 -24.77 -11.80
CA ALA A 20 7.54 -23.33 -11.98
C ALA A 20 6.25 -22.77 -11.36
N PRO A 21 6.33 -21.71 -10.53
CA PRO A 21 5.13 -21.07 -10.02
C PRO A 21 4.24 -20.69 -11.21
N ALA A 22 2.94 -20.98 -11.08
CA ALA A 22 1.96 -20.56 -12.08
C ALA A 22 2.12 -19.06 -12.35
N PRO A 23 1.96 -18.59 -13.59
CA PRO A 23 2.07 -17.17 -13.89
C PRO A 23 1.11 -16.40 -12.98
N GLU A 24 1.69 -15.53 -12.16
CA GLU A 24 0.95 -14.71 -11.22
C GLU A 24 -0.07 -13.91 -12.02
N LYS A 25 -1.35 -14.05 -11.65
CA LYS A 25 -2.44 -13.43 -12.39
C LYS A 25 -2.27 -11.92 -12.25
N VAL A 26 -1.78 -11.29 -13.31
CA VAL A 26 -1.69 -9.83 -13.42
C VAL A 26 -3.08 -9.25 -13.20
N ARG A 27 -3.29 -8.65 -12.03
CA ARG A 27 -4.56 -8.05 -11.62
C ARG A 27 -4.39 -6.55 -11.46
N THR A 28 -5.46 -5.81 -11.72
CA THR A 28 -5.49 -4.35 -11.54
C THR A 28 -6.16 -4.00 -10.21
N ILE A 29 -6.02 -2.75 -9.74
CA ILE A 29 -6.67 -2.28 -8.51
C ILE A 29 -8.19 -2.48 -8.49
N GLU A 30 -8.85 -2.48 -9.67
CA GLU A 30 -10.31 -2.63 -9.77
C GLU A 30 -10.77 -4.08 -9.56
N GLU A 31 -9.83 -5.04 -9.64
CA GLU A 31 -10.09 -6.47 -9.50
C GLU A 31 -9.84 -6.98 -8.07
N ILE A 32 -9.34 -6.12 -7.17
CA ILE A 32 -9.05 -6.50 -5.78
C ILE A 32 -10.36 -6.47 -4.97
N PRO A 33 -10.85 -7.62 -4.50
CA PRO A 33 -12.10 -7.68 -3.75
C PRO A 33 -11.94 -7.01 -2.38
N GLY A 34 -12.88 -6.13 -2.02
CA GLY A 34 -12.89 -5.46 -0.71
C GLY A 34 -11.95 -4.26 -0.59
N PHE A 35 -11.16 -3.96 -1.62
CA PHE A 35 -10.24 -2.83 -1.60
C PHE A 35 -10.99 -1.48 -1.61
N PRO A 36 -10.63 -0.51 -0.74
CA PRO A 36 -11.34 0.77 -0.59
C PRO A 36 -11.06 1.76 -1.74
N LEU A 37 -11.44 1.40 -2.98
CA LEU A 37 -11.24 2.19 -4.20
C LEU A 37 -11.77 3.63 -4.10
N ARG A 38 -12.89 3.81 -3.40
CA ARG A 38 -13.53 5.13 -3.24
C ARG A 38 -12.66 6.08 -2.44
N VAL A 39 -12.01 5.57 -1.39
CA VAL A 39 -11.07 6.32 -0.56
C VAL A 39 -9.87 6.69 -1.42
N LEU A 40 -9.27 5.70 -2.10
CA LEU A 40 -8.10 5.94 -2.94
C LEU A 40 -8.35 7.07 -3.95
N LYS A 41 -9.46 7.00 -4.72
CA LYS A 41 -9.86 8.02 -5.70
C LYS A 41 -9.95 9.44 -5.14
N ARG A 42 -10.21 9.59 -3.84
CA ARG A 42 -10.35 10.89 -3.17
C ARG A 42 -9.04 11.39 -2.56
N THR A 43 -8.13 10.48 -2.21
CA THR A 43 -6.86 10.81 -1.58
C THR A 43 -5.79 11.23 -2.59
N ILE A 44 -5.83 10.68 -3.81
CA ILE A 44 -4.85 10.97 -4.87
C ILE A 44 -5.42 11.83 -5.99
N SER A 45 -4.54 12.46 -6.78
CA SER A 45 -4.96 13.24 -7.94
C SER A 45 -5.58 12.34 -9.02
N PRO A 46 -6.52 12.84 -9.83
CA PRO A 46 -7.12 12.08 -10.93
C PRO A 46 -6.09 11.54 -11.93
N THR A 47 -5.02 12.30 -12.19
CA THR A 47 -3.92 11.91 -13.08
C THR A 47 -3.18 10.70 -12.53
N ILE A 48 -2.77 10.73 -11.26
CA ILE A 48 -2.09 9.58 -10.62
C ILE A 48 -3.02 8.36 -10.61
N TYR A 49 -4.30 8.55 -10.26
CA TYR A 49 -5.28 7.45 -10.28
C TYR A 49 -5.40 6.80 -11.66
N LYS A 50 -5.42 7.58 -12.74
CA LYS A 50 -5.50 7.07 -14.11
C LYS A 50 -4.34 6.13 -14.44
N HIS A 51 -3.12 6.46 -13.99
CA HIS A 51 -1.95 5.61 -14.19
C HIS A 51 -2.04 4.34 -13.33
N LEU A 52 -2.30 4.48 -12.03
CA LEU A 52 -2.40 3.34 -11.11
C LEU A 52 -3.50 2.35 -11.47
N ARG A 53 -4.56 2.82 -12.13
CA ARG A 53 -5.68 1.98 -12.57
C ARG A 53 -5.26 0.89 -13.55
N VAL A 54 -4.32 1.20 -14.44
CA VAL A 54 -3.85 0.26 -15.47
C VAL A 54 -2.56 -0.47 -15.08
N SER A 55 -1.91 -0.03 -14.00
CA SER A 55 -0.70 -0.67 -13.48
C SER A 55 -1.01 -2.01 -12.81
N PRO A 56 -0.17 -3.03 -13.04
CA PRO A 56 -0.32 -4.32 -12.39
C PRO A 56 -0.04 -4.23 -10.89
N VAL A 57 -0.91 -4.82 -10.08
CA VAL A 57 -0.74 -4.90 -8.63
C VAL A 57 -0.18 -6.26 -8.28
N GLU A 58 1.04 -6.25 -7.73
CA GLU A 58 1.73 -7.42 -7.21
C GLU A 58 1.07 -7.86 -5.89
N ALA A 59 1.01 -6.96 -4.91
CA ALA A 59 0.53 -7.29 -3.57
C ALA A 59 -0.27 -6.16 -2.92
N TRP A 60 -1.12 -6.54 -1.97
CA TRP A 60 -1.87 -5.66 -1.10
C TRP A 60 -1.68 -6.11 0.35
N VAL A 61 -1.28 -5.16 1.20
CA VAL A 61 -1.21 -5.33 2.65
C VAL A 61 -2.13 -4.33 3.30
N GLU A 62 -2.90 -4.77 4.28
CA GLU A 62 -3.76 -3.91 5.09
C GLU A 62 -3.36 -3.99 6.57
N VAL A 63 -3.10 -2.83 7.15
CA VAL A 63 -2.71 -2.68 8.55
C VAL A 63 -3.80 -1.95 9.30
N ARG A 64 -4.28 -2.53 10.40
CA ARG A 64 -5.17 -1.86 11.35
C ARG A 64 -4.38 -1.31 12.52
N ALA A 65 -4.62 -0.05 12.86
CA ALA A 65 -4.08 0.61 14.03
C ALA A 65 -5.15 1.42 14.77
N ARG A 66 -4.83 1.90 15.96
CA ARG A 66 -5.69 2.80 16.73
C ARG A 66 -5.07 4.18 16.78
N LEU A 67 -5.87 5.20 16.52
CA LEU A 67 -5.47 6.59 16.70
C LEU A 67 -5.53 6.96 18.19
N SER A 68 -4.43 7.50 18.71
CA SER A 68 -4.36 8.13 20.03
C SER A 68 -3.56 9.43 19.94
N GLY A 69 -4.20 10.55 20.24
CA GLY A 69 -3.64 11.87 19.91
C GLY A 69 -3.47 12.01 18.40
N THR A 70 -2.27 12.37 17.94
CA THR A 70 -1.93 12.44 16.51
C THR A 70 -1.28 11.16 15.97
N HIS A 71 -1.00 10.16 16.82
CA HIS A 71 -0.18 9.01 16.44
C HIS A 71 -1.00 7.71 16.41
N LEU A 72 -0.50 6.74 15.65
CA LEU A 72 -1.05 5.40 15.57
C LEU A 72 -0.38 4.44 16.55
N PHE A 73 -1.19 3.63 17.22
CA PHE A 73 -0.76 2.64 18.21
C PHE A 73 -1.39 1.26 17.93
N GLY A 74 -0.71 0.21 18.39
CA GLY A 74 -1.20 -1.16 18.27
C GLY A 74 -1.39 -1.64 16.83
N ALA A 75 -0.57 -1.14 15.91
CA ALA A 75 -0.60 -1.51 14.50
C ALA A 75 -0.38 -3.01 14.31
N ARG A 76 -1.26 -3.65 13.53
CA ARG A 76 -1.17 -5.07 13.18
C ARG A 76 -1.65 -5.29 11.76
N VAL A 77 -1.03 -6.23 11.05
CA VAL A 77 -1.46 -6.66 9.72
C VAL A 77 -2.76 -7.45 9.87
N ILE A 78 -3.77 -7.11 9.07
CA ILE A 78 -5.06 -7.81 9.02
C ILE A 78 -5.33 -8.45 7.66
N HIS A 79 -4.63 -8.00 6.62
CA HIS A 79 -4.57 -8.62 5.31
C HIS A 79 -3.12 -8.58 4.82
N SER A 80 -2.62 -9.70 4.29
CA SER A 80 -1.26 -9.85 3.77
C SER A 80 -1.29 -10.73 2.53
N GLU A 81 -0.48 -10.36 1.56
CA GLU A 81 -0.22 -11.11 0.34
C GLU A 81 1.29 -11.24 0.11
N ALA A 82 1.72 -11.87 -0.99
CA ALA A 82 3.13 -12.14 -1.29
C ALA A 82 3.89 -12.78 -0.11
N ASP A 83 3.24 -13.74 0.55
CA ASP A 83 3.76 -14.47 1.73
C ASP A 83 4.32 -13.57 2.85
N GLY A 84 3.79 -12.34 2.98
CA GLY A 84 4.18 -11.39 4.04
C GLY A 84 5.47 -10.64 3.76
N ALA A 85 6.01 -10.69 2.54
CA ALA A 85 7.25 -10.00 2.16
C ALA A 85 7.21 -8.49 2.47
N TYR A 86 6.03 -7.87 2.42
CA TYR A 86 5.82 -6.44 2.57
C TYR A 86 5.29 -6.00 3.94
N ASP A 87 5.01 -6.94 4.85
CA ASP A 87 4.39 -6.68 6.15
C ASP A 87 5.24 -5.75 7.03
N GLY A 88 6.56 -5.98 7.05
CA GLY A 88 7.50 -5.17 7.82
C GLY A 88 7.50 -3.71 7.38
N TYR A 89 7.40 -3.47 6.07
CA TYR A 89 7.32 -2.13 5.50
C TYR A 89 5.97 -1.47 5.80
N ALA A 90 4.87 -2.20 5.65
CA ALA A 90 3.53 -1.68 5.97
C ALA A 90 3.39 -1.30 7.46
N LEU A 91 3.92 -2.13 8.38
CA LEU A 91 3.96 -1.82 9.80
C LEU A 91 4.85 -0.62 10.13
N ARG A 92 5.94 -0.41 9.38
CA ARG A 92 6.78 0.78 9.52
C ARG A 92 6.00 2.04 9.13
N LEU A 93 5.34 2.03 7.98
CA LEU A 93 4.47 3.13 7.55
C LEU A 93 3.41 3.47 8.60
N ALA A 94 2.79 2.46 9.20
CA ALA A 94 1.81 2.68 10.26
C ALA A 94 2.38 3.37 11.51
N ARG A 95 3.63 3.07 11.88
CA ARG A 95 4.29 3.74 13.01
C ARG A 95 4.70 5.18 12.70
N GLU A 96 5.03 5.46 11.44
CA GLU A 96 5.47 6.78 11.00
C GLU A 96 4.31 7.71 10.61
N THR A 97 3.10 7.17 10.46
CA THR A 97 1.92 7.94 10.08
C THR A 97 1.45 8.82 11.24
N GLU A 98 1.36 10.11 11.00
CA GLU A 98 0.75 11.09 11.89
C GLU A 98 -0.57 11.62 11.32
N ILE A 99 -1.59 11.80 12.18
CA ILE A 99 -2.93 12.25 11.83
C ILE A 99 -3.23 13.58 12.51
N THR A 100 -3.65 14.55 11.71
CA THR A 100 -4.00 15.91 12.13
C THR A 100 -5.43 16.25 11.68
N GLY A 101 -6.05 17.26 12.31
CA GLY A 101 -7.37 17.74 11.92
C GLY A 101 -8.57 16.85 12.32
N PHE A 102 -8.33 15.65 12.84
CA PHE A 102 -9.36 14.77 13.42
C PHE A 102 -9.71 15.12 14.89
N PHE A 103 -9.48 16.36 15.31
CA PHE A 103 -9.82 16.84 16.65
C PHE A 103 -10.97 17.86 16.53
N SER A 104 -12.20 17.42 16.74
CA SER A 104 -13.33 18.35 16.92
C SER A 104 -13.79 18.31 18.38
N VAL A 105 -14.31 19.45 18.85
CA VAL A 105 -14.75 19.69 20.24
C VAL A 105 -15.96 18.81 20.65
N GLY A 106 -16.42 17.90 19.79
CA GLY A 106 -17.56 17.00 20.04
C GLY A 106 -17.28 15.51 19.88
N HIS A 107 -16.11 15.10 19.37
CA HIS A 107 -15.78 13.69 19.19
C HIS A 107 -14.81 13.21 20.28
N ILE A 108 -15.37 12.85 21.44
CA ILE A 108 -14.67 12.03 22.42
C ILE A 108 -14.74 10.58 21.92
N HIS A 109 -13.98 10.23 20.89
CA HIS A 109 -13.75 8.83 20.52
C HIS A 109 -12.32 8.48 20.94
N PRO A 110 -12.11 7.92 22.14
CA PRO A 110 -10.78 7.72 22.70
C PRO A 110 -9.92 6.73 21.91
N THR A 111 -10.50 6.00 20.95
CA THR A 111 -9.79 5.04 20.09
C THR A 111 -10.49 4.87 18.73
N THR A 112 -10.26 5.78 17.78
CA THR A 112 -10.70 5.55 16.39
C THR A 112 -9.77 4.52 15.72
N SER A 113 -10.35 3.55 15.02
CA SER A 113 -9.61 2.56 14.23
C SER A 113 -9.21 3.18 12.90
N VAL A 114 -7.97 2.94 12.47
CA VAL A 114 -7.42 3.42 11.20
C VAL A 114 -6.95 2.21 10.42
N LEU A 115 -7.32 2.15 9.14
CA LEU A 115 -6.84 1.17 8.19
C LEU A 115 -5.85 1.84 7.25
N ILE A 116 -4.65 1.30 7.19
CA ILE A 116 -3.59 1.71 6.26
C ILE A 116 -3.50 0.65 5.20
N ASN A 117 -3.78 1.05 3.97
CA ASN A 117 -3.68 0.21 2.80
C ASN A 117 -2.34 0.47 2.14
N VAL A 118 -1.60 -0.59 1.83
CA VAL A 118 -0.33 -0.54 1.08
C VAL A 118 -0.48 -1.41 -0.15
N LEU A 119 -0.45 -0.78 -1.31
CA LEU A 119 -0.43 -1.45 -2.61
C LEU A 119 1.00 -1.50 -3.13
N ILE A 120 1.40 -2.66 -3.62
CA ILE A 120 2.69 -2.93 -4.23
C ILE A 120 2.48 -3.12 -5.73
N TYR A 121 3.23 -2.35 -6.50
CA TYR A 121 3.21 -2.34 -7.95
C TYR A 121 4.59 -2.74 -8.46
N GLU A 122 4.59 -3.59 -9.49
CA GLU A 122 5.77 -3.84 -10.29
C GLU A 122 5.86 -2.74 -11.37
N ILE A 123 6.97 -2.00 -11.39
CA ILE A 123 7.27 -0.97 -12.39
C ILE A 123 8.57 -1.33 -13.12
N ALA A 124 8.83 -0.69 -14.26
CA ALA A 124 10.02 -0.99 -15.07
C ALA A 124 11.34 -0.80 -14.29
N ASP A 125 11.37 0.15 -13.36
CA ASP A 125 12.55 0.52 -12.59
C ASP A 125 12.65 -0.20 -11.22
N GLY A 126 11.72 -1.12 -10.91
CA GLY A 126 11.70 -1.88 -9.65
C GLY A 126 10.30 -1.99 -9.03
N THR A 127 10.25 -2.02 -7.71
CA THR A 127 8.99 -2.16 -6.96
C THR A 127 8.56 -0.79 -6.40
N MET A 128 7.29 -0.44 -6.57
CA MET A 128 6.71 0.79 -6.07
C MET A 128 5.60 0.48 -5.06
N ALA A 129 5.63 1.15 -3.91
CA ALA A 129 4.59 1.07 -2.90
C ALA A 129 3.79 2.36 -2.85
N LEU A 130 2.47 2.22 -2.84
CA LEU A 130 1.52 3.30 -2.60
C LEU A 130 0.78 3.00 -1.31
N SER A 131 0.86 3.90 -0.33
CA SER A 131 0.10 3.78 0.90
C SER A 131 -0.92 4.89 1.07
N PHE A 132 -2.05 4.58 1.69
CA PHE A 132 -3.02 5.57 2.12
C PHE A 132 -3.82 5.06 3.34
N PRO A 133 -4.04 5.89 4.36
CA PRO A 133 -4.88 5.57 5.49
C PRO A 133 -6.34 6.01 5.26
N TYR A 134 -7.26 5.37 5.98
CA TYR A 134 -8.61 5.88 6.21
C TYR A 134 -9.16 5.41 7.56
N LEU A 135 -10.22 6.07 8.02
CA LEU A 135 -10.87 5.76 9.29
C LEU A 135 -11.81 4.56 9.10
N ASP A 136 -11.63 3.56 9.95
CA ASP A 136 -12.41 2.32 10.01
C ASP A 136 -13.61 2.50 10.94
N GLU A 137 -14.46 3.46 10.56
CA GLU A 137 -15.67 3.83 11.28
C GLU A 137 -16.81 4.16 10.29
N ALA A 138 -18.04 4.20 10.79
CA ALA A 138 -19.19 4.54 9.97
C ALA A 138 -19.03 5.95 9.38
N GLY A 139 -19.02 6.04 8.04
CA GLY A 139 -18.78 7.30 7.35
C GLY A 139 -17.32 7.65 7.11
N GLY A 140 -16.37 6.84 7.59
CA GLY A 140 -14.93 7.04 7.35
C GLY A 140 -14.62 7.12 5.85
N GLU A 141 -15.15 6.24 5.01
CA GLU A 141 -14.95 6.33 3.55
C GLU A 141 -15.55 7.60 2.90
N GLN A 142 -16.43 8.30 3.61
CA GLN A 142 -17.08 9.52 3.14
C GLN A 142 -16.30 10.79 3.48
N MET A 143 -15.32 10.71 4.38
CA MET A 143 -14.49 11.83 4.80
C MET A 143 -13.51 12.27 3.71
N GLY A 144 -13.05 13.52 3.79
CA GLY A 144 -12.02 14.06 2.92
C GLY A 144 -10.64 13.85 3.54
N TYR A 145 -9.80 13.07 2.86
CA TYR A 145 -8.43 12.78 3.28
C TYR A 145 -7.44 13.52 2.39
N TYR A 146 -6.55 14.29 3.02
CA TYR A 146 -5.57 15.12 2.31
C TYR A 146 -4.15 14.86 2.83
N GLY A 147 -3.17 14.88 1.92
CA GLY A 147 -1.76 14.66 2.27
C GLY A 147 -1.44 13.24 2.75
N ALA A 148 -2.39 12.32 2.63
CA ALA A 148 -2.36 11.01 3.28
C ALA A 148 -1.69 9.92 2.44
N THR A 149 -1.13 10.25 1.28
CA THR A 149 -0.56 9.25 0.39
C THR A 149 0.96 9.30 0.43
N THR A 150 1.58 8.18 0.78
CA THR A 150 3.02 7.98 0.58
C THR A 150 3.22 7.17 -0.68
N LEU A 151 4.16 7.60 -1.51
CA LEU A 151 4.68 6.82 -2.61
C LEU A 151 6.13 6.50 -2.29
N ALA A 152 6.55 5.26 -2.43
CA ALA A 152 7.93 4.87 -2.24
C ALA A 152 8.38 3.88 -3.31
N THR A 153 9.67 3.86 -3.61
CA THR A 153 10.27 2.84 -4.47
C THR A 153 11.29 2.04 -3.70
N GLN A 154 11.36 0.75 -4.01
CA GLN A 154 12.38 -0.13 -3.47
C GLN A 154 13.64 -0.02 -4.32
N GLN A 155 14.76 0.31 -3.70
CA GLN A 155 16.06 0.31 -4.33
C GLN A 155 16.61 -1.11 -4.47
N SER A 156 17.65 -1.27 -5.31
CA SER A 156 18.34 -2.54 -5.52
C SER A 156 18.98 -3.12 -4.25
N ASN A 157 19.25 -2.30 -3.24
CA ASN A 157 19.73 -2.73 -1.93
C ASN A 157 18.60 -3.22 -0.99
N GLY A 158 17.34 -3.17 -1.43
CA GLY A 158 16.15 -3.54 -0.66
C GLY A 158 15.57 -2.42 0.20
N GLU A 159 16.19 -1.23 0.24
CA GLU A 159 15.69 -0.09 1.00
C GLU A 159 14.55 0.64 0.29
N TRP A 160 13.56 1.08 1.06
CA TRP A 160 12.43 1.86 0.57
C TRP A 160 12.73 3.36 0.67
N ILE A 161 12.62 4.07 -0.45
CA ILE A 161 12.78 5.52 -0.53
C ILE A 161 11.45 6.19 -0.84
N ASP A 162 11.05 7.09 0.05
CA ASP A 162 9.86 7.91 -0.11
C ASP A 162 10.07 8.90 -1.27
N LEU A 163 9.21 8.80 -2.28
CA LEU A 163 9.11 9.78 -3.35
C LEU A 163 8.34 11.00 -2.83
N LYS A 164 8.98 12.17 -2.91
CA LYS A 164 8.32 13.43 -2.59
C LYS A 164 7.25 13.71 -3.65
N LEU A 165 6.00 13.44 -3.31
CA LEU A 165 4.88 13.89 -4.11
C LEU A 165 4.81 15.43 -4.08
N PRO A 166 4.54 16.09 -5.22
CA PRO A 166 4.48 17.56 -5.30
C PRO A 166 3.28 18.17 -4.53
N LEU A 167 2.48 17.36 -3.83
CA LEU A 167 1.21 17.75 -3.22
C LEU A 167 1.17 17.34 -1.74
N GLY A 168 1.43 18.29 -0.83
CA GLY A 168 1.18 18.16 0.61
C GLY A 168 2.44 18.06 1.50
N PRO A 169 2.30 18.24 2.83
CA PRO A 169 3.41 18.17 3.77
C PRO A 169 4.02 16.77 3.74
N THR A 170 5.15 16.62 3.02
CA THR A 170 6.06 15.45 2.99
C THR A 170 5.49 14.17 3.60
N GLY A 171 4.51 13.55 2.95
CA GLY A 171 4.07 12.13 3.06
C GLY A 171 3.69 11.54 4.42
N LYS A 172 4.02 12.19 5.55
CA LYS A 172 3.93 11.60 6.91
C LYS A 172 2.83 12.22 7.75
N VAL A 173 2.29 13.36 7.32
CA VAL A 173 1.22 14.08 8.02
C VAL A 173 -0.05 14.00 7.18
N TRP A 174 -0.99 13.19 7.67
CA TRP A 174 -2.34 13.05 7.14
C TRP A 174 -3.26 14.07 7.82
N SER A 175 -4.12 14.75 7.05
CA SER A 175 -5.20 15.56 7.62
C SER A 175 -6.59 15.04 7.26
N VAL A 176 -7.47 14.93 8.25
CA VAL A 176 -8.89 14.62 8.06
C VAL A 176 -9.71 15.91 8.09
N ARG A 177 -10.58 16.14 7.10
CA ARG A 177 -11.50 17.30 7.08
C ARG A 177 -12.96 16.90 7.33
N THR A 178 -13.67 17.73 8.10
CA THR A 178 -15.13 17.67 8.25
C THR A 178 -15.82 18.15 6.96
N PRO A 179 -16.93 17.54 6.53
CA PRO A 179 -17.69 17.98 5.36
C PRO A 179 -18.18 19.44 5.51
N GLY A 180 -18.01 20.28 4.48
CA GLY A 180 -18.63 21.62 4.41
C GLY A 180 -17.71 22.83 4.13
N LEU A 181 -16.39 22.66 4.07
CA LEU A 181 -15.46 23.72 3.66
C LEU A 181 -15.10 23.59 2.17
N ALA A 182 -15.45 24.59 1.35
CA ALA A 182 -15.21 24.59 -0.10
C ALA A 182 -13.71 24.71 -0.46
N ASN A 183 -13.34 24.10 -1.59
CA ASN A 183 -11.98 24.08 -2.12
C ASN A 183 -11.56 25.46 -2.65
N ASN A 184 -10.37 25.95 -2.26
CA ASN A 184 -9.62 26.84 -3.15
C ASN A 184 -8.69 25.99 -4.02
N TRP A 185 -9.14 25.70 -5.24
CA TRP A 185 -8.45 24.90 -6.25
C TRP A 185 -7.41 25.69 -7.04
N GLU A 186 -7.27 26.99 -6.79
CA GLU A 186 -6.31 27.88 -7.48
C GLU A 186 -4.84 27.54 -7.17
N LEU A 187 -4.56 26.83 -6.07
CA LEU A 187 -3.21 26.33 -5.78
C LEU A 187 -2.85 25.04 -6.55
N THR A 188 -3.83 24.37 -7.17
CA THR A 188 -3.63 23.11 -7.92
C THR A 188 -3.35 23.37 -9.40
N SER A 189 -3.73 24.52 -9.96
CA SER A 189 -3.57 24.87 -11.38
C SER A 189 -2.15 25.29 -11.78
N LEU A 190 -1.25 25.51 -10.81
CA LEU A 190 0.15 25.83 -11.08
C LEU A 190 1.00 24.60 -11.48
N LEU A 191 0.47 23.38 -11.31
CA LEU A 191 1.19 22.12 -11.53
C LEU A 191 1.06 21.53 -12.94
N ASP A 192 0.09 21.99 -13.76
CA ASP A 192 0.02 21.60 -15.18
C ASP A 192 1.22 22.13 -15.98
N LYS A 193 1.96 23.11 -15.47
CA LYS A 193 3.15 23.69 -16.13
C LYS A 193 4.46 22.96 -15.87
N CYS A 194 4.49 21.95 -15.00
CA CYS A 194 5.72 21.23 -14.65
C CYS A 194 5.79 19.81 -15.20
N ILE A 195 4.77 19.37 -15.95
CA ILE A 195 4.68 18.04 -16.57
C ILE A 195 4.60 18.17 -18.12
N GLU A 196 5.01 19.33 -18.67
CA GLU A 196 5.41 19.47 -20.09
C GLU A 196 6.93 19.48 -20.23
#